data_AF-A0A967SLA6-F1
#
_entry.id   AF-A0A967SLA6-F1
#
_cell.length_a   1.000
_cell.length_b   1.000
_cell.length_c   1.000
_cell.angle_alpha   90.00
_cell.angle_beta   90.00
_cell.angle_gamma   90.00
#
_symmetry.space_group_name_H-M   'P 1'
#
loop_
_entity.id
_entity.type
_entity.pdbx_description
1 polymer ?
#
loop_
_entity_poly.entity_id
_entity_poly.type
_entity_poly.pdbx_seq_one_letter_code
_entity_poly.pdbx_strand_id
1 'polypeptide(L)'
;LTSTRGGIHDLERLDPVTGEVTPLTRVLGAAVAPSPGPGGDVFFLSLHSRGWDLRRLPGGAAAVPEVVADPALAPAASAPGRTGDAFPEAPIGPVRPYGAGPRFRTVLPMIHLGVDGSGGGASVVGTDPIGRLSWQVRAMYGGDEAPVGGSLQLRYRGLRPWLQLEGFWARDPFGLAAGGDGGPAVPEGAAPLDPGAPGPDDAFYGGFAALELRSERLAAIHGLRAGASAARFGGLDASRLTGFGAYDVRLRQTRGDLRFHQRLGVHGEVGRSAGLDWVRWRVEGGLAVRSRRRGLEVTGTMAGTDAPGGSIEAFGVGGALPLFDPAVLSQRVAMPALRTGALRGDAIRTVRADLHGRLPLTAFFWAGDVERDGREWLRVVGLEADESTSEIPFLRLPAIRL
;
A
#
# COMPACT_ATOMS: atom_id res chain seq x y z
N LEU A 1 14.79 -6.87 31.81
CA LEU A 1 13.57 -7.07 30.97
C LEU A 1 12.40 -6.31 31.59
N THR A 2 11.30 -6.11 30.87
CA THR A 2 10.07 -5.53 31.43
C THR A 2 9.11 -6.65 31.83
N SER A 3 8.50 -6.56 33.01
CA SER A 3 7.59 -7.54 33.60
C SER A 3 6.29 -6.87 34.05
N THR A 4 5.18 -7.60 34.03
CA THR A 4 3.86 -7.14 34.50
C THR A 4 3.40 -7.89 35.75
N ARG A 5 4.30 -8.62 36.42
CA ARG A 5 3.93 -9.51 37.54
C ARG A 5 3.21 -8.78 38.68
N GLY A 6 3.52 -7.51 38.91
CA GLY A 6 2.87 -6.66 39.91
C GLY A 6 1.62 -5.89 39.42
N GLY A 7 1.11 -6.18 38.22
CA GLY A 7 0.01 -5.42 37.60
C GLY A 7 0.43 -4.08 36.99
N ILE A 8 1.66 -3.63 37.28
CA ILE A 8 2.32 -2.49 36.66
C ILE A 8 3.55 -3.01 35.89
N HIS A 9 3.86 -2.38 34.76
CA HIS A 9 5.09 -2.68 34.02
C HIS A 9 6.30 -2.18 34.83
N ASP A 10 7.15 -3.10 35.28
CA ASP A 10 8.40 -2.80 35.99
C ASP A 10 9.60 -3.48 35.29
N LEU A 11 10.81 -3.02 35.61
CA LEU A 11 12.02 -3.69 35.17
C LEU A 11 12.46 -4.74 36.18
N GLU A 12 12.77 -5.92 35.66
CA GLU A 12 13.31 -7.04 36.41
C GLU A 12 14.62 -7.52 35.77
N ARG A 13 15.52 -8.01 36.62
CA ARG A 13 16.73 -8.75 36.22
C ARG A 13 16.40 -10.23 36.30
N LEU A 14 16.62 -10.97 35.23
CA LEU A 14 16.53 -12.42 35.20
C LEU A 14 17.94 -12.98 35.15
N ASP A 15 18.29 -13.82 36.11
CA ASP A 15 19.46 -14.69 35.99
C ASP A 15 19.10 -15.84 35.04
N PRO A 16 19.76 -15.96 33.87
CA PRO A 16 19.42 -16.98 32.89
C PRO A 16 19.83 -18.39 33.32
N VAL A 17 20.71 -18.55 34.30
CA VAL A 17 21.18 -19.85 34.80
C VAL A 17 20.26 -20.38 35.88
N THR A 18 19.91 -19.54 36.85
CA THR A 18 19.08 -19.95 38.00
C THR A 18 17.59 -19.71 37.77
N GLY A 19 17.23 -18.85 36.81
CA GLY A 19 15.87 -18.37 36.62
C GLY A 19 15.43 -17.37 37.69
N GLU A 20 16.34 -16.93 38.58
CA GLU A 20 16.01 -15.99 39.66
C GLU A 20 15.66 -14.62 39.09
N VAL A 21 14.59 -14.01 39.62
CA VAL A 21 14.08 -12.72 39.17
C VAL A 21 14.25 -11.68 40.27
N THR A 22 15.02 -10.63 39.99
CA THR A 22 15.26 -9.51 40.90
C THR A 22 14.58 -8.23 40.41
N PRO A 23 13.64 -7.62 41.16
CA PRO A 23 12.99 -6.39 40.76
C PRO A 23 13.96 -5.19 40.83
N LEU A 24 14.06 -4.41 39.74
CA LEU A 24 14.95 -3.24 39.64
C LEU A 24 14.19 -1.91 39.69
N THR A 25 12.90 -1.90 39.38
CA THR A 25 12.04 -0.73 39.56
C THR A 25 10.75 -1.11 40.25
N ARG A 26 10.14 -0.11 40.90
CA ARG A 26 8.74 -0.09 41.32
C ARG A 26 8.20 1.29 41.03
N VAL A 27 7.49 1.46 39.91
CA VAL A 27 6.93 2.75 39.51
C VAL A 27 5.40 2.75 39.60
N LEU A 28 4.79 3.92 39.73
CA LEU A 28 3.32 4.06 39.77
C LEU A 28 2.66 3.99 38.39
N GLY A 29 3.42 4.19 37.31
CA GLY A 29 2.90 4.18 35.94
C GLY A 29 3.40 2.97 35.14
N ALA A 30 4.56 3.07 34.50
CA ALA A 30 5.19 1.96 33.80
C ALA A 30 6.70 2.19 33.63
N ALA A 31 7.50 1.14 33.59
CA ALA A 31 8.92 1.15 33.23
C ALA A 31 9.15 0.19 32.06
N VAL A 32 9.46 0.73 30.89
CA VAL A 32 9.50 -0.02 29.63
C VAL A 32 10.74 0.27 28.80
N ALA A 33 10.95 -0.54 27.76
CA ALA A 33 12.02 -0.40 26.79
C ALA A 33 13.42 -0.27 27.42
N PRO A 34 13.83 -1.21 28.30
CA PRO A 34 15.17 -1.18 28.86
C PRO A 34 16.21 -1.33 27.74
N SER A 35 17.22 -0.47 27.77
CA SER A 35 18.34 -0.49 26.83
C SER A 35 19.65 -0.42 27.61
N PRO A 36 20.58 -1.37 27.40
CA PRO A 36 21.87 -1.37 28.07
C PRO A 36 22.75 -0.22 27.57
N GLY A 37 23.38 0.49 28.49
CA GLY A 37 24.41 1.48 28.24
C GLY A 37 25.82 0.86 28.24
N PRO A 38 26.82 1.58 27.72
CA PRO A 38 28.19 1.07 27.58
C PRO A 38 28.89 0.75 28.91
N GLY A 39 28.46 1.35 30.03
CA GLY A 39 28.99 1.10 31.37
C GLY A 39 28.21 0.07 32.20
N GLY A 40 27.33 -0.72 31.58
CA GLY A 40 26.45 -1.66 32.28
C GLY A 40 25.20 -1.01 32.90
N ASP A 41 25.06 0.31 32.80
CA ASP A 41 23.82 1.01 33.13
C ASP A 41 22.66 0.53 32.25
N VAL A 42 21.43 0.73 32.71
CA VAL A 42 20.21 0.47 31.94
C VAL A 42 19.43 1.77 31.83
N PHE A 43 19.23 2.24 30.60
CA PHE A 43 18.31 3.32 30.30
C PHE A 43 16.91 2.77 30.05
N PHE A 44 15.88 3.47 30.48
CA PHE A 44 14.50 3.03 30.29
C PHE A 44 13.53 4.20 30.28
N LEU A 45 12.33 3.96 29.75
CA LEU A 45 11.26 4.94 29.73
C LEU A 45 10.32 4.70 30.91
N SER A 46 10.10 5.73 31.73
CA SER A 46 9.18 5.72 32.86
C SER A 46 7.93 6.54 32.52
N LEU A 47 6.76 5.90 32.51
CA LEU A 47 5.47 6.55 32.34
C LEU A 47 4.96 7.08 33.68
N HIS A 48 4.41 8.29 33.66
CA HIS A 48 3.62 8.86 34.74
C HIS A 48 2.52 9.76 34.15
N SER A 49 1.72 10.40 35.00
CA SER A 49 0.53 11.18 34.58
C SER A 49 0.82 12.37 33.65
N ARG A 50 2.08 12.80 33.51
CA ARG A 50 2.48 13.91 32.61
C ARG A 50 3.22 13.44 31.36
N GLY A 51 3.42 12.14 31.17
CA GLY A 51 4.10 11.58 30.00
C GLY A 51 5.24 10.65 30.37
N TRP A 52 6.29 10.65 29.53
CA TRP A 52 7.43 9.75 29.61
C TRP A 52 8.70 10.48 30.03
N ASP A 53 9.40 9.92 31.01
CA ASP A 53 10.76 10.32 31.38
C ASP A 53 11.76 9.25 30.90
N LEU A 54 12.90 9.68 30.37
CA LEU A 54 14.07 8.80 30.22
C LEU A 54 14.80 8.73 31.56
N ARG A 55 14.94 7.52 32.11
CA ARG A 55 15.61 7.27 33.39
C ARG A 55 16.78 6.32 33.20
N ARG A 56 17.71 6.35 34.15
CA ARG A 56 18.92 5.52 34.19
C ARG A 56 18.97 4.72 35.49
N LEU A 57 19.18 3.42 35.38
CA LEU A 57 19.55 2.52 36.47
C LEU A 57 21.04 2.20 36.37
N PRO A 58 21.82 2.31 37.45
CA PRO A 58 23.19 1.82 37.45
C PRO A 58 23.24 0.29 37.31
N GLY A 59 24.27 -0.25 36.66
CA GLY A 59 24.38 -1.70 36.40
C GLY A 59 24.39 -2.60 37.65
N GLY A 60 24.77 -2.03 38.79
CA GLY A 60 24.73 -2.67 40.11
C GLY A 60 23.48 -2.34 40.94
N ALA A 61 22.41 -1.81 40.34
CA ALA A 61 21.21 -1.43 41.09
C ALA A 61 20.69 -2.60 41.94
N ALA A 62 20.55 -2.36 43.24
CA ALA A 62 20.03 -3.34 44.19
C ALA A 62 18.55 -3.64 43.93
N ALA A 63 18.10 -4.78 44.43
CA ALA A 63 16.68 -5.13 44.41
C ALA A 63 15.87 -4.04 45.11
N VAL A 64 14.82 -3.56 44.45
CA VAL A 64 13.87 -2.66 45.12
C VAL A 64 12.92 -3.53 45.96
N PRO A 65 12.80 -3.28 47.28
CA PRO A 65 11.93 -4.07 48.13
C PRO A 65 10.49 -4.02 47.63
N GLU A 66 9.77 -5.12 47.82
CA GLU A 66 8.35 -5.18 47.50
C GLU A 66 7.58 -4.26 48.44
N VAL A 67 6.98 -3.21 47.88
CA VAL A 67 6.05 -2.37 48.63
C VAL A 67 4.73 -3.12 48.68
N VAL A 68 4.51 -3.87 49.75
CA VAL A 68 3.23 -4.50 50.01
C VAL A 68 2.25 -3.41 50.42
N ALA A 69 1.32 -3.07 49.53
CA ALA A 69 0.28 -2.12 49.84
C ALA A 69 -0.70 -2.73 50.85
N ASP A 70 -1.11 -1.95 51.86
CA ASP A 70 -2.07 -2.40 52.86
C ASP A 70 -3.42 -2.72 52.18
N PRO A 71 -3.90 -3.97 52.23
CA PRO A 71 -5.16 -4.37 51.61
C PRO A 71 -6.36 -3.57 52.14
N ALA A 72 -6.29 -3.04 53.36
CA ALA A 72 -7.34 -2.20 53.94
C ALA A 72 -7.48 -0.85 53.22
N LEU A 73 -6.47 -0.43 52.47
CA LEU A 73 -6.50 0.78 51.64
C LEU A 73 -7.14 0.56 50.27
N ALA A 74 -7.73 -0.62 50.00
CA ALA A 74 -8.52 -0.81 48.79
C ALA A 74 -9.72 0.18 48.76
N PRO A 75 -10.00 0.84 47.62
CA PRO A 75 -9.43 0.64 46.28
C PRO A 75 -8.21 1.52 45.95
N ALA A 76 -7.72 2.34 46.88
CA ALA A 76 -6.56 3.21 46.64
C ALA A 76 -5.24 2.44 46.53
N ALA A 77 -5.13 1.30 47.21
CA ALA A 77 -4.06 0.32 47.04
C ALA A 77 -4.47 -0.74 46.00
N SER A 78 -3.57 -1.06 45.07
CA SER A 78 -3.74 -2.23 44.20
C SER A 78 -3.79 -3.49 45.05
N ALA A 79 -4.80 -4.34 44.80
CA ALA A 79 -4.84 -5.65 45.44
C ALA A 79 -3.55 -6.42 45.09
N PRO A 80 -2.99 -7.19 46.04
CA PRO A 80 -1.81 -8.01 45.77
C PRO A 80 -2.08 -8.89 44.54
N GLY A 81 -1.10 -8.93 43.63
CA GLY A 81 -1.20 -9.76 42.43
C GLY A 81 -1.44 -11.21 42.84
N ARG A 82 -2.57 -11.79 42.40
CA ARG A 82 -2.78 -13.22 42.56
C ARG A 82 -1.71 -13.95 41.76
N THR A 83 -1.01 -14.89 42.39
CA THR A 83 -0.16 -15.84 41.68
C THR A 83 -1.03 -16.51 40.63
N GLY A 84 -0.82 -16.17 39.36
CA GLY A 84 -1.52 -16.83 38.26
C GLY A 84 -1.13 -18.30 38.27
N ASP A 85 -2.08 -19.17 37.94
CA ASP A 85 -1.74 -20.56 37.69
C ASP A 85 -0.66 -20.60 36.61
N ALA A 86 0.45 -21.28 36.91
CA ALA A 86 1.44 -21.56 35.89
C ALA A 86 0.74 -22.39 34.81
N PHE A 87 0.83 -21.93 33.56
CA PHE A 87 0.39 -22.78 32.46
C PHE A 87 1.17 -24.10 32.55
N PRO A 88 0.50 -25.25 32.40
CA PRO A 88 1.20 -26.53 32.40
C PRO A 88 2.32 -26.47 31.37
N GLU A 89 3.54 -26.81 31.80
CA GLU A 89 4.70 -26.86 30.92
C GLU A 89 4.43 -27.90 29.82
N ALA A 90 4.10 -27.41 28.63
CA ALA A 90 3.99 -28.25 27.45
C ALA A 90 5.40 -28.42 26.87
N PRO A 91 5.91 -29.66 26.71
CA PRO A 91 7.19 -29.87 26.05
C PRO A 91 7.13 -29.25 24.65
N ILE A 92 8.11 -28.41 24.34
CA ILE A 92 8.23 -27.82 23.01
C ILE A 92 8.48 -28.96 22.03
N GLY A 93 7.56 -29.15 21.08
CA GLY A 93 7.70 -30.16 20.05
C GLY A 93 8.97 -29.95 19.21
N PRO A 94 9.45 -30.99 18.51
CA PRO A 94 10.62 -30.86 17.64
C PRO A 94 10.39 -29.77 16.58
N VAL A 95 11.44 -29.02 16.24
CA VAL A 95 11.40 -27.99 15.17
C VAL A 95 10.97 -28.66 13.87
N ARG A 96 9.89 -28.17 13.26
CA ARG A 96 9.40 -28.62 11.95
C ARG A 96 9.51 -27.48 10.93
N PRO A 97 9.84 -27.79 9.66
CA PRO A 97 9.67 -26.83 8.58
C PRO A 97 8.21 -26.34 8.56
N TYR A 98 8.02 -25.04 8.38
CA TYR A 98 6.70 -24.40 8.39
C TYR A 98 5.71 -25.00 7.37
N GLY A 99 6.22 -25.61 6.28
CA GLY A 99 5.39 -26.23 5.25
C GLY A 99 4.43 -25.23 4.61
N ALA A 100 3.22 -25.70 4.28
CA ALA A 100 2.18 -24.86 3.70
C ALA A 100 1.38 -24.03 4.73
N GLY A 101 1.54 -24.33 6.04
CA GLY A 101 0.83 -23.73 7.17
C GLY A 101 -0.71 -23.79 7.08
N PRO A 102 -1.44 -23.48 8.16
CA PRO A 102 -2.83 -23.05 8.01
C PRO A 102 -2.86 -21.78 7.15
N ARG A 103 -3.83 -21.62 6.25
CA ARG A 103 -3.92 -20.44 5.37
C ARG A 103 -5.20 -19.67 5.64
N PHE A 104 -5.09 -18.35 5.74
CA PHE A 104 -6.24 -17.47 5.80
C PHE A 104 -6.75 -17.19 4.40
N ARG A 105 -8.08 -17.09 4.25
CA ARG A 105 -8.75 -16.80 2.99
C ARG A 105 -9.88 -15.83 3.25
N THR A 106 -9.94 -14.77 2.45
CA THR A 106 -11.01 -13.77 2.51
C THR A 106 -11.55 -13.56 1.11
N VAL A 107 -12.88 -13.56 0.98
CA VAL A 107 -13.59 -13.24 -0.25
C VAL A 107 -14.24 -11.88 -0.09
N LEU A 108 -14.00 -11.00 -1.04
CA LEU A 108 -14.56 -9.64 -1.07
C LEU A 108 -15.33 -9.46 -2.37
N PRO A 109 -16.63 -9.07 -2.32
CA PRO A 109 -17.32 -8.65 -3.53
C PRO A 109 -16.70 -7.36 -4.06
N MET A 110 -16.73 -7.19 -5.37
CA MET A 110 -16.32 -5.96 -6.05
C MET A 110 -17.49 -5.45 -6.86
N ILE A 111 -17.73 -4.15 -6.80
CA ILE A 111 -18.76 -3.47 -7.60
C ILE A 111 -18.08 -2.28 -8.25
N HIS A 112 -18.32 -2.11 -9.55
CA HIS A 112 -17.88 -0.96 -10.31
C HIS A 112 -19.10 -0.25 -10.87
N LEU A 113 -19.24 1.04 -10.57
CA LEU A 113 -20.25 1.92 -11.14
C LEU A 113 -19.53 3.20 -11.55
N GLY A 114 -19.46 3.49 -12.84
CA GLY A 114 -18.70 4.61 -13.36
C GLY A 114 -19.22 5.12 -14.70
N VAL A 115 -18.52 6.13 -15.21
CA VAL A 115 -18.76 6.70 -16.55
C VAL A 115 -18.45 5.71 -17.67
N ASP A 116 -17.66 4.68 -17.37
CA ASP A 116 -17.35 3.54 -18.23
C ASP A 116 -18.34 2.37 -17.99
N GLY A 117 -19.51 2.64 -17.44
CA GLY A 117 -20.55 1.64 -17.21
C GLY A 117 -20.49 0.95 -15.84
N SER A 118 -21.11 -0.24 -15.77
CA SER A 118 -21.29 -0.98 -14.51
C SER A 118 -20.79 -2.41 -14.62
N GLY A 119 -20.26 -2.93 -13.51
CA GLY A 119 -19.72 -4.27 -13.42
C GLY A 119 -19.71 -4.80 -12.00
N GLY A 120 -19.61 -6.12 -11.89
CA GLY A 120 -19.52 -6.86 -10.64
C GLY A 120 -18.36 -7.85 -10.68
N GLY A 121 -17.80 -8.15 -9.53
CA GLY A 121 -16.66 -9.04 -9.43
C GLY A 121 -16.46 -9.59 -8.03
N ALA A 122 -15.38 -10.34 -7.88
CA ALA A 122 -14.93 -10.81 -6.58
C ALA A 122 -13.41 -10.87 -6.51
N SER A 123 -12.88 -10.65 -5.31
CA SER A 123 -11.49 -10.85 -4.97
C SER A 123 -11.38 -11.93 -3.90
N VAL A 124 -10.59 -12.96 -4.15
CA VAL A 124 -10.19 -13.97 -3.18
C VAL A 124 -8.74 -13.75 -2.82
N VAL A 125 -8.46 -13.49 -1.55
CA VAL A 125 -7.10 -13.29 -1.05
C VAL A 125 -6.76 -14.41 -0.10
N GLY A 126 -5.53 -14.90 -0.13
CA GLY A 126 -5.03 -15.79 0.90
C GLY A 126 -3.60 -15.49 1.32
N THR A 127 -3.31 -15.67 2.62
CA THR A 127 -1.98 -15.47 3.19
C THR A 127 -1.68 -16.55 4.23
N ASP A 128 -0.41 -16.91 4.36
CA ASP A 128 0.04 -17.67 5.52
C ASP A 128 0.14 -16.78 6.78
N PRO A 129 0.08 -17.38 7.99
CA PRO A 129 0.14 -16.68 9.28
C PRO A 129 1.38 -15.80 9.52
N ILE A 130 2.47 -16.06 8.83
CA ILE A 130 3.71 -15.27 8.97
C ILE A 130 3.89 -14.27 7.81
N GLY A 131 2.91 -14.18 6.90
CA GLY A 131 2.92 -13.30 5.73
C GLY A 131 3.98 -13.66 4.67
N ARG A 132 4.56 -14.87 4.72
CA ARG A 132 5.66 -15.26 3.83
C ARG A 132 5.19 -15.47 2.40
N LEU A 133 4.02 -16.04 2.19
CA LEU A 133 3.35 -16.25 0.92
C LEU A 133 1.95 -15.66 1.02
N SER A 134 1.67 -14.71 0.13
CA SER A 134 0.33 -14.18 -0.09
C SER A 134 -0.04 -14.34 -1.56
N TRP A 135 -1.30 -14.63 -1.83
CA TRP A 135 -1.86 -14.73 -3.17
C TRP A 135 -3.20 -14.01 -3.25
N GLN A 136 -3.55 -13.55 -4.44
CA GLN A 136 -4.81 -12.87 -4.70
C GLN A 136 -5.32 -13.25 -6.08
N VAL A 137 -6.58 -13.66 -6.15
CA VAL A 137 -7.33 -13.85 -7.39
C VAL A 137 -8.38 -12.75 -7.45
N ARG A 138 -8.45 -12.02 -8.57
CA ARG A 138 -9.51 -11.05 -8.85
C ARG A 138 -10.14 -11.40 -10.18
N ALA A 139 -11.44 -11.22 -10.26
CA ALA A 139 -12.18 -11.29 -11.51
C ALA A 139 -13.30 -10.25 -11.50
N MET A 140 -13.55 -9.64 -12.66
CA MET A 140 -14.64 -8.70 -12.84
C MET A 140 -15.28 -8.90 -14.21
N TYR A 141 -16.59 -8.71 -14.25
CA TYR A 141 -17.44 -8.85 -15.41
C TYR A 141 -18.45 -7.70 -15.41
N GLY A 142 -18.73 -7.11 -16.57
CA GLY A 142 -19.61 -5.95 -16.67
C GLY A 142 -20.04 -5.65 -18.09
N GLY A 143 -20.70 -4.50 -18.28
CA GLY A 143 -21.12 -3.99 -19.59
C GLY A 143 -19.97 -3.68 -20.53
N ASP A 144 -20.29 -3.18 -21.72
CA ASP A 144 -19.35 -3.06 -22.85
C ASP A 144 -18.14 -2.16 -22.55
N GLU A 145 -18.32 -1.13 -21.72
CA GLU A 145 -17.24 -0.22 -21.31
C GLU A 145 -16.62 -0.59 -19.94
N ALA A 146 -17.25 -1.50 -19.18
CA ALA A 146 -16.80 -1.82 -17.83
C ALA A 146 -15.56 -2.72 -17.88
N PRO A 147 -14.63 -2.64 -16.91
CA PRO A 147 -13.44 -3.48 -16.97
C PRO A 147 -13.81 -4.96 -16.81
N VAL A 148 -13.52 -5.73 -17.86
CA VAL A 148 -13.72 -7.19 -17.88
C VAL A 148 -12.36 -7.86 -17.88
N GLY A 149 -12.15 -8.77 -16.92
CA GLY A 149 -10.85 -9.41 -16.78
C GLY A 149 -10.67 -10.20 -15.49
N GLY A 150 -9.45 -10.69 -15.30
CA GLY A 150 -9.01 -11.29 -14.06
C GLY A 150 -7.50 -11.32 -13.92
N SER A 151 -7.05 -11.47 -12.68
CA SER A 151 -5.63 -11.55 -12.32
C SER A 151 -5.41 -12.59 -11.22
N LEU A 152 -4.32 -13.34 -11.31
CA LEU A 152 -3.76 -14.14 -10.21
C LEU A 152 -2.40 -13.54 -9.84
N GLN A 153 -2.31 -12.97 -8.64
CA GLN A 153 -1.09 -12.44 -8.07
C GLN A 153 -0.54 -13.37 -6.99
N LEU A 154 0.77 -13.56 -6.97
CA LEU A 154 1.54 -14.30 -5.97
C LEU A 154 2.66 -13.41 -5.45
N ARG A 155 2.84 -13.34 -4.14
CA ARG A 155 3.95 -12.62 -3.50
C ARG A 155 4.62 -13.50 -2.44
N TYR A 156 5.92 -13.65 -2.56
CA TYR A 156 6.75 -14.46 -1.69
C TYR A 156 7.85 -13.62 -1.01
N ARG A 157 7.70 -13.42 0.30
CA ARG A 157 8.60 -12.67 1.19
C ARG A 157 9.64 -13.56 1.88
N GLY A 158 9.77 -14.82 1.46
CA GLY A 158 10.79 -15.75 1.96
C GLY A 158 12.20 -15.47 1.42
N LEU A 159 12.33 -14.56 0.46
CA LEU A 159 13.59 -14.08 -0.11
C LEU A 159 13.74 -12.58 0.20
N ARG A 160 14.94 -12.04 0.09
CA ARG A 160 15.20 -10.60 0.04
C ARG A 160 16.12 -10.32 -1.14
N PRO A 161 15.66 -9.68 -2.23
CA PRO A 161 14.33 -9.07 -2.44
C PRO A 161 13.14 -10.04 -2.39
N TRP A 162 11.96 -9.50 -2.09
CA TRP A 162 10.69 -10.23 -2.20
C TRP A 162 10.38 -10.51 -3.66
N LEU A 163 9.80 -11.68 -3.94
CA LEU A 163 9.38 -12.07 -5.29
C LEU A 163 7.88 -11.78 -5.46
N GLN A 164 7.51 -11.17 -6.58
CA GLN A 164 6.11 -11.02 -7.01
C GLN A 164 5.95 -11.62 -8.41
N LEU A 165 4.90 -12.39 -8.59
CA LEU A 165 4.47 -12.96 -9.88
C LEU A 165 3.02 -12.60 -10.09
N GLU A 166 2.63 -12.37 -11.34
CA GLU A 166 1.23 -12.16 -11.68
C GLU A 166 0.93 -12.71 -13.07
N GLY A 167 -0.21 -13.35 -13.22
CA GLY A 167 -0.83 -13.65 -14.52
C GLY A 167 -2.15 -12.91 -14.64
N PHE A 168 -2.47 -12.41 -15.83
CA PHE A 168 -3.68 -11.63 -16.05
C PHE A 168 -4.29 -11.87 -17.43
N TRP A 169 -5.58 -11.56 -17.52
CA TRP A 169 -6.35 -11.45 -18.75
C TRP A 169 -7.33 -10.27 -18.62
N ALA A 170 -7.49 -9.48 -19.65
CA ALA A 170 -8.44 -8.38 -19.70
C ALA A 170 -8.93 -8.12 -21.12
N ARG A 171 -10.16 -7.64 -21.25
CA ARG A 171 -10.72 -7.13 -22.50
C ARG A 171 -10.63 -5.61 -22.50
N ASP A 172 -10.20 -5.03 -23.63
CA ASP A 172 -9.92 -3.60 -23.81
C ASP A 172 -9.24 -2.90 -22.61
N PRO A 173 -8.08 -3.39 -22.12
CA PRO A 173 -7.43 -2.73 -20.98
C PRO A 173 -6.84 -1.35 -21.34
N PHE A 174 -6.84 -0.98 -22.62
CA PHE A 174 -6.31 0.28 -23.14
C PHE A 174 -7.40 1.32 -23.36
N GLY A 175 -8.67 0.93 -23.36
CA GLY A 175 -9.78 1.87 -23.55
C GLY A 175 -9.93 2.38 -24.96
N LEU A 176 -9.60 1.54 -25.95
CA LEU A 176 -9.64 1.93 -27.36
C LEU A 176 -11.08 1.96 -27.90
N ALA A 177 -12.00 1.29 -27.22
CA ALA A 177 -13.41 1.16 -27.61
C ALA A 177 -14.24 2.44 -27.45
N ALA A 178 -13.87 3.31 -26.51
CA ALA A 178 -14.73 4.41 -26.02
C ALA A 178 -14.93 5.58 -27.02
N GLY A 179 -14.56 5.39 -28.29
CA GLY A 179 -14.70 6.37 -29.38
C GLY A 179 -16.04 6.33 -30.13
N GLY A 180 -17.02 5.53 -29.72
CA GLY A 180 -18.35 5.49 -30.37
C GLY A 180 -19.19 6.74 -30.11
N ASP A 181 -19.78 7.30 -31.18
CA ASP A 181 -20.86 8.30 -31.42
C ASP A 181 -21.25 9.40 -30.38
N GLY A 182 -20.66 9.43 -29.17
CA GLY A 182 -20.97 10.40 -28.12
C GLY A 182 -19.81 10.71 -27.16
N GLY A 183 -18.62 10.14 -27.39
CA GLY A 183 -17.39 10.61 -26.74
C GLY A 183 -16.98 11.99 -27.26
N PRO A 184 -16.18 12.78 -26.51
CA PRO A 184 -15.53 13.95 -27.10
C PRO A 184 -14.84 13.49 -28.38
N ALA A 185 -15.19 14.13 -29.50
CA ALA A 185 -14.64 13.78 -30.81
C ALA A 185 -13.13 13.61 -30.63
N VAL A 186 -12.63 12.42 -30.98
CA VAL A 186 -11.20 12.23 -31.18
C VAL A 186 -10.75 13.44 -32.02
N PRO A 187 -9.87 14.31 -31.50
CA PRO A 187 -9.64 15.61 -32.11
C PRO A 187 -9.36 15.43 -33.59
N GLU A 188 -10.00 16.24 -34.44
CA GLU A 188 -9.76 16.27 -35.89
C GLU A 188 -8.24 16.31 -36.12
N GLY A 189 -7.67 15.22 -36.65
CA GLY A 189 -6.22 15.06 -36.83
C GLY A 189 -5.50 14.08 -35.89
N ALA A 190 -6.20 13.43 -34.95
CA ALA A 190 -5.62 12.23 -34.34
C ALA A 190 -5.40 11.20 -35.45
N ALA A 191 -4.14 10.80 -35.62
CA ALA A 191 -3.81 9.74 -36.56
C ALA A 191 -4.72 8.54 -36.25
N PRO A 192 -5.40 7.95 -37.26
CA PRO A 192 -6.14 6.72 -37.05
C PRO A 192 -5.22 5.75 -36.31
N LEU A 193 -5.78 5.03 -35.32
CA LEU A 193 -5.08 3.92 -34.70
C LEU A 193 -4.43 3.11 -35.81
N ASP A 194 -3.13 2.85 -35.69
CA ASP A 194 -2.38 2.06 -36.67
C ASP A 194 -3.23 0.82 -37.00
N PRO A 195 -3.49 0.49 -38.28
CA PRO A 195 -4.36 -0.64 -38.65
C PRO A 195 -3.94 -2.01 -38.05
N GLY A 196 -2.77 -2.10 -37.40
CA GLY A 196 -2.36 -3.23 -36.56
C GLY A 196 -2.62 -3.07 -35.04
N ALA A 197 -3.34 -2.04 -34.60
CA ALA A 197 -3.66 -1.81 -33.19
C ALA A 197 -4.77 -2.76 -32.71
N PRO A 198 -4.73 -3.20 -31.45
CA PRO A 198 -5.77 -4.07 -30.89
C PRO A 198 -7.15 -3.41 -30.97
N GLY A 199 -8.15 -4.19 -31.37
CA GLY A 199 -9.55 -3.79 -31.34
C GLY A 199 -10.16 -3.82 -29.93
N PRO A 200 -11.37 -3.25 -29.77
CA PRO A 200 -12.16 -3.31 -28.53
C PRO A 200 -12.35 -4.73 -27.99
N ASP A 201 -12.49 -5.70 -28.90
CA ASP A 201 -12.79 -7.09 -28.56
C ASP A 201 -11.53 -7.92 -28.30
N ASP A 202 -10.35 -7.32 -28.48
CA ASP A 202 -9.08 -8.02 -28.38
C ASP A 202 -8.72 -8.29 -26.90
N ALA A 203 -8.53 -9.56 -26.60
CA ALA A 203 -8.16 -10.04 -25.28
C ALA A 203 -6.67 -9.78 -25.00
N PHE A 204 -6.33 -8.99 -24.01
CA PHE A 204 -4.96 -8.83 -23.54
C PHE A 204 -4.66 -9.83 -22.42
N TYR A 205 -3.67 -10.69 -22.60
CA TYR A 205 -3.27 -11.64 -21.56
C TYR A 205 -1.76 -11.76 -21.47
N GLY A 206 -1.28 -12.05 -20.27
CA GLY A 206 0.15 -12.13 -20.02
C GLY A 206 0.48 -12.38 -18.57
N GLY A 207 1.72 -12.09 -18.22
CA GLY A 207 2.19 -12.13 -16.85
C GLY A 207 3.45 -11.31 -16.66
N PHE A 208 3.82 -11.12 -15.41
CA PHE A 208 5.08 -10.47 -15.05
C PHE A 208 5.71 -11.11 -13.82
N ALA A 209 7.01 -10.87 -13.68
CA ALA A 209 7.78 -11.17 -12.49
C ALA A 209 8.51 -9.90 -12.02
N ALA A 210 8.52 -9.66 -10.71
CA ALA A 210 9.21 -8.52 -10.12
C ALA A 210 9.89 -8.88 -8.80
N LEU A 211 10.97 -8.15 -8.51
CA LEU A 211 11.69 -8.17 -7.25
C LEU A 211 11.43 -6.84 -6.52
N GLU A 212 11.14 -6.92 -5.22
CA GLU A 212 10.85 -5.75 -4.38
C GLU A 212 11.76 -5.73 -3.14
N LEU A 213 12.39 -4.59 -2.89
CA LEU A 213 13.07 -4.26 -1.63
C LEU A 213 12.29 -3.15 -0.94
N ARG A 214 11.93 -3.39 0.32
CA ARG A 214 11.23 -2.40 1.14
C ARG A 214 11.94 -2.18 2.46
N SER A 215 12.18 -0.92 2.80
CA SER A 215 12.75 -0.49 4.07
C SER A 215 11.76 0.45 4.76
N GLU A 216 11.34 0.08 5.97
CA GLU A 216 10.45 0.88 6.80
C GLU A 216 11.19 1.35 8.03
N ARG A 217 11.18 2.67 8.24
CA ARG A 217 11.70 3.39 9.39
C ARG A 217 10.58 4.23 9.97
N LEU A 218 10.73 4.66 11.22
CA LEU A 218 9.70 5.41 11.95
C LEU A 218 9.08 6.59 11.16
N ALA A 219 9.90 7.32 10.40
CA ALA A 219 9.49 8.51 9.66
C ALA A 219 9.57 8.35 8.12
N ALA A 220 10.03 7.20 7.62
CA ALA A 220 10.32 7.03 6.20
C ALA A 220 10.09 5.59 5.74
N ILE A 221 9.43 5.42 4.60
CA ILE A 221 9.30 4.14 3.90
C ILE A 221 9.93 4.31 2.52
N HIS A 222 10.83 3.40 2.17
CA HIS A 222 11.46 3.32 0.86
C HIS A 222 11.07 1.99 0.21
N GLY A 223 10.70 2.04 -1.07
CA GLY A 223 10.47 0.88 -1.91
C GLY A 223 11.29 0.97 -3.18
N LEU A 224 11.96 -0.11 -3.54
CA LEU A 224 12.62 -0.29 -4.83
C LEU A 224 12.05 -1.54 -5.47
N ARG A 225 11.62 -1.44 -6.72
CA ARG A 225 11.03 -2.54 -7.47
C ARG A 225 11.63 -2.60 -8.87
N ALA A 226 11.91 -3.79 -9.35
CA ALA A 226 12.31 -4.02 -10.74
C ALA A 226 11.68 -5.30 -11.26
N GLY A 227 11.31 -5.35 -12.53
CA GLY A 227 10.62 -6.51 -13.09
C GLY A 227 10.56 -6.51 -14.60
N ALA A 228 9.94 -7.55 -15.13
CA ALA A 228 9.68 -7.70 -16.56
C ALA A 228 8.31 -8.34 -16.79
N SER A 229 7.65 -7.96 -17.87
CA SER A 229 6.34 -8.47 -18.29
C SER A 229 6.37 -8.98 -19.72
N ALA A 230 5.58 -10.01 -20.00
CA ALA A 230 5.33 -10.52 -21.34
C ALA A 230 3.82 -10.72 -21.51
N ALA A 231 3.27 -10.19 -22.60
CA ALA A 231 1.86 -10.25 -22.92
C ALA A 231 1.61 -10.40 -24.42
N ARG A 232 0.39 -10.79 -24.78
CA ARG A 232 -0.10 -10.89 -26.15
C ARG A 232 -1.46 -10.21 -26.29
N PHE A 233 -1.74 -9.75 -27.49
CA PHE A 233 -3.04 -9.20 -27.89
C PHE A 233 -3.79 -10.30 -28.66
N GLY A 234 -4.83 -10.87 -28.07
CA GLY A 234 -5.70 -11.83 -28.74
C GLY A 234 -6.37 -11.19 -29.94
N GLY A 235 -6.43 -11.87 -31.07
CA GLY A 235 -6.89 -11.30 -32.34
C GLY A 235 -5.75 -10.82 -33.24
N LEU A 236 -4.58 -10.52 -32.67
CA LEU A 236 -3.38 -10.10 -33.40
C LEU A 236 -2.21 -11.05 -33.12
N ASP A 237 -1.32 -11.30 -34.08
CA ASP A 237 -0.03 -11.93 -33.78
C ASP A 237 0.98 -10.90 -33.25
N ALA A 238 0.52 -10.11 -32.27
CA ALA A 238 1.29 -9.06 -31.63
C ALA A 238 1.61 -9.45 -30.18
N SER A 239 2.85 -9.16 -29.78
CA SER A 239 3.33 -9.36 -28.41
C SER A 239 3.82 -8.05 -27.81
N ARG A 240 3.87 -8.02 -26.48
CA ARG A 240 4.41 -6.94 -25.67
C ARG A 240 5.41 -7.53 -24.69
N LEU A 241 6.65 -7.06 -24.72
CA LEU A 241 7.71 -7.42 -23.79
C LEU A 241 8.23 -6.14 -23.14
N THR A 242 8.25 -6.09 -21.82
CA THR A 242 8.70 -4.89 -21.10
C THR A 242 9.59 -5.22 -19.91
N GLY A 243 10.49 -4.30 -19.59
CA GLY A 243 11.25 -4.26 -18.36
C GLY A 243 11.03 -2.92 -17.67
N PHE A 244 10.85 -2.93 -16.35
CA PHE A 244 10.59 -1.72 -15.58
C PHE A 244 11.40 -1.66 -14.29
N GLY A 245 11.60 -0.43 -13.81
CA GLY A 245 12.16 -0.11 -12.52
C GLY A 245 11.36 1.01 -11.86
N ALA A 246 11.14 0.90 -10.56
CA ALA A 246 10.40 1.88 -9.78
C ALA A 246 11.04 2.11 -8.42
N TYR A 247 10.98 3.36 -7.97
CA TYR A 247 11.39 3.76 -6.64
C TYR A 247 10.30 4.63 -6.01
N ASP A 248 9.88 4.31 -4.80
CA ASP A 248 8.97 5.13 -4.01
C ASP A 248 9.54 5.47 -2.64
N VAL A 249 9.31 6.72 -2.22
CA VAL A 249 9.62 7.18 -0.88
C VAL A 249 8.42 7.89 -0.27
N ARG A 250 8.13 7.55 0.99
CA ARG A 250 7.06 8.17 1.78
C ARG A 250 7.65 8.66 3.07
N LEU A 251 7.47 9.94 3.36
CA LEU A 251 7.97 10.58 4.57
C LEU A 251 6.78 11.01 5.44
N ARG A 252 6.91 10.80 6.75
CA ARG A 252 5.91 11.22 7.74
C ARG A 252 6.57 12.08 8.79
N GLN A 253 6.01 13.26 9.03
CA GLN A 253 6.44 14.16 10.08
C GLN A 253 5.23 14.62 10.88
N THR A 254 5.41 14.86 12.18
CA THR A 254 4.36 15.39 13.06
C THR A 254 4.92 16.59 13.80
N ARG A 255 4.22 17.72 13.75
CA ARG A 255 4.59 18.96 14.46
C ARG A 255 3.34 19.51 15.16
N GLY A 256 3.25 19.31 16.47
CA GLY A 256 2.04 19.60 17.23
C GLY A 256 0.84 18.81 16.70
N ASP A 257 -0.25 19.51 16.39
CA ASP A 257 -1.47 18.90 15.83
C ASP A 257 -1.42 18.67 14.31
N LEU A 258 -0.34 19.08 13.64
CA LEU A 258 -0.16 18.91 12.19
C LEU A 258 0.63 17.64 11.87
N ARG A 259 0.13 16.89 10.90
CA ARG A 259 0.78 15.71 10.31
C ARG A 259 1.08 16.01 8.85
N PHE A 260 2.33 15.86 8.47
CA PHE A 260 2.80 16.00 7.11
C PHE A 260 3.09 14.62 6.55
N HIS A 261 2.54 14.35 5.37
CA HIS A 261 2.83 13.16 4.58
C HIS A 261 3.36 13.61 3.23
N GLN A 262 4.57 13.18 2.89
CA GLN A 262 5.19 13.47 1.60
C GLN A 262 5.37 12.17 0.85
N ARG A 263 5.14 12.17 -0.46
CA ARG A 263 5.38 11.02 -1.33
C ARG A 263 6.07 11.46 -2.61
N LEU A 264 7.03 10.64 -3.03
CA LEU A 264 7.68 10.77 -4.33
C LEU A 264 7.81 9.37 -4.92
N GLY A 265 7.39 9.20 -6.17
CA GLY A 265 7.51 7.98 -6.94
C GLY A 265 8.17 8.28 -8.27
N VAL A 266 9.10 7.43 -8.68
CA VAL A 266 9.73 7.45 -10.01
C VAL A 266 9.57 6.07 -10.62
N HIS A 267 9.16 6.01 -11.87
CA HIS A 267 8.97 4.79 -12.63
C HIS A 267 9.60 4.95 -14.02
N GLY A 268 10.35 3.97 -14.46
CA GLY A 268 10.91 3.88 -15.81
C GLY A 268 10.59 2.52 -16.42
N GLU A 269 10.28 2.50 -17.70
CA GLU A 269 9.96 1.30 -18.44
C GLU A 269 10.57 1.37 -19.83
N VAL A 270 11.04 0.22 -20.33
CA VAL A 270 11.51 0.03 -21.70
C VAL A 270 10.85 -1.22 -22.25
N GLY A 271 10.52 -1.23 -23.52
CA GLY A 271 9.85 -2.39 -24.08
C GLY A 271 9.70 -2.36 -25.58
N ARG A 272 9.08 -3.44 -26.07
CA ARG A 272 8.66 -3.60 -27.45
C ARG A 272 7.21 -4.08 -27.48
N SER A 273 6.40 -3.43 -28.30
CA SER A 273 4.98 -3.78 -28.49
C SER A 273 4.62 -3.73 -29.96
N ALA A 274 4.10 -4.83 -30.51
CA ALA A 274 3.71 -4.92 -31.92
C ALA A 274 4.83 -4.45 -32.89
N GLY A 275 6.09 -4.74 -32.56
CA GLY A 275 7.26 -4.35 -33.36
C GLY A 275 7.79 -2.93 -33.11
N LEU A 276 7.08 -2.10 -32.33
CA LEU A 276 7.52 -0.77 -31.92
C LEU A 276 8.37 -0.87 -30.65
N ASP A 277 9.61 -0.36 -30.69
CA ASP A 277 10.43 -0.13 -29.50
C ASP A 277 10.05 1.19 -28.84
N TRP A 278 10.08 1.23 -27.51
CA TRP A 278 9.71 2.43 -26.76
C TRP A 278 10.36 2.48 -25.37
N VAL A 279 10.45 3.70 -24.84
CA VAL A 279 10.92 4.07 -23.51
C VAL A 279 9.92 5.02 -22.88
N ARG A 280 9.62 4.80 -21.60
CA ARG A 280 8.69 5.60 -20.82
C ARG A 280 9.22 5.90 -19.44
N TRP A 281 8.88 7.07 -18.93
CA TRP A 281 9.11 7.43 -17.54
C TRP A 281 7.91 8.15 -16.94
N ARG A 282 7.78 8.08 -15.62
CA ARG A 282 6.75 8.76 -14.83
C ARG A 282 7.31 9.18 -13.48
N VAL A 283 7.02 10.41 -13.08
CA VAL A 283 7.31 10.95 -11.76
C VAL A 283 6.00 11.39 -11.12
N GLU A 284 5.77 10.97 -9.89
CA GLU A 284 4.61 11.34 -9.11
C GLU A 284 5.06 11.93 -7.77
N GLY A 285 4.53 13.09 -7.42
CA GLY A 285 4.81 13.77 -6.15
C GLY A 285 3.53 14.07 -5.39
N GLY A 286 3.61 14.11 -4.07
CA GLY A 286 2.49 14.56 -3.27
C GLY A 286 2.87 15.07 -1.89
N LEU A 287 2.08 16.01 -1.39
CA LEU A 287 2.18 16.59 -0.06
C LEU A 287 0.78 16.64 0.54
N ALA A 288 0.60 15.97 1.68
CA ALA A 288 -0.60 16.10 2.50
C ALA A 288 -0.27 16.74 3.85
N VAL A 289 -1.06 17.73 4.23
CA VAL A 289 -1.03 18.37 5.54
C VAL A 289 -2.37 18.10 6.20
N ARG A 290 -2.36 17.36 7.32
CA ARG A 290 -3.57 16.99 8.04
C ARG A 290 -3.52 17.50 9.48
N SER A 291 -4.63 18.07 9.93
CA SER A 291 -4.91 18.41 11.31
C SER A 291 -6.02 17.49 11.86
N ARG A 292 -6.42 17.65 13.12
CA ARG A 292 -7.53 16.88 13.71
C ARG A 292 -8.88 17.02 12.99
N ARG A 293 -9.09 18.09 12.21
CA ARG A 293 -10.42 18.43 11.65
C ARG A 293 -10.44 18.71 10.16
N ARG A 294 -9.28 18.95 9.55
CA ARG A 294 -9.13 19.39 8.16
C ARG A 294 -7.82 18.86 7.61
N GLY A 295 -7.79 18.60 6.32
CA GLY A 295 -6.56 18.28 5.61
C GLY A 295 -6.58 18.85 4.20
N LEU A 296 -5.39 19.10 3.67
CA LEU A 296 -5.17 19.40 2.26
C LEU A 296 -4.16 18.39 1.76
N GLU A 297 -4.45 17.76 0.62
CA GLU A 297 -3.51 16.92 -0.09
C GLU A 297 -3.37 17.45 -1.52
N VAL A 298 -2.13 17.64 -1.96
CA VAL A 298 -1.82 18.04 -3.33
C VAL A 298 -0.93 16.99 -3.93
N THR A 299 -1.31 16.48 -5.09
CA THR A 299 -0.57 15.46 -5.83
C THR A 299 -0.38 15.90 -7.27
N GLY A 300 0.71 15.49 -7.89
CA GLY A 300 1.00 15.80 -9.27
C GLY A 300 1.75 14.68 -9.95
N THR A 301 1.46 14.47 -11.23
CA THR A 301 2.13 13.48 -12.07
C THR A 301 2.69 14.17 -13.30
N MET A 302 3.92 13.82 -13.65
CA MET A 302 4.53 14.15 -14.94
C MET A 302 5.07 12.88 -15.56
N ALA A 303 4.82 12.65 -16.85
CA ALA A 303 5.29 11.45 -17.53
C ALA A 303 5.53 11.73 -19.00
N GLY A 304 6.38 10.91 -19.63
CA GLY A 304 6.73 11.03 -21.05
C GLY A 304 7.12 9.67 -21.65
N THR A 305 6.85 9.50 -22.95
CA THR A 305 7.17 8.32 -23.76
C THR A 305 7.65 8.78 -25.14
N ASP A 306 8.54 8.01 -25.76
CA ASP A 306 8.95 8.23 -27.15
C ASP A 306 8.03 7.52 -28.17
N ALA A 307 7.19 6.59 -27.68
CA ALA A 307 6.15 5.96 -28.46
C ALA A 307 5.20 7.01 -29.09
N PRO A 308 4.75 6.83 -30.35
CA PRO A 308 3.83 7.75 -30.99
C PRO A 308 2.53 7.90 -30.17
N GLY A 309 1.99 9.12 -30.08
CA GLY A 309 0.77 9.38 -29.30
C GLY A 309 -0.49 8.59 -29.72
N GLY A 310 -0.51 8.04 -30.94
CA GLY A 310 -1.57 7.13 -31.41
C GLY A 310 -1.33 5.65 -31.06
N SER A 311 -0.15 5.28 -30.58
CA SER A 311 0.17 3.89 -30.22
C SER A 311 -0.49 3.49 -28.88
N ILE A 312 -0.63 2.18 -28.65
CA ILE A 312 -1.09 1.63 -27.35
C ILE A 312 -0.16 1.95 -26.17
N GLU A 313 1.04 2.43 -26.47
CA GLU A 313 2.06 2.81 -25.50
C GLU A 313 2.03 4.31 -25.17
N ALA A 314 1.15 5.08 -25.82
CA ALA A 314 0.84 6.45 -25.42
C ALA A 314 0.13 6.49 -24.05
N PHE A 315 0.34 7.57 -23.30
CA PHE A 315 -0.39 7.83 -22.06
C PHE A 315 -1.88 8.00 -22.31
N GLY A 316 -2.68 7.43 -21.41
CA GLY A 316 -4.13 7.59 -21.39
C GLY A 316 -4.59 7.99 -19.99
N VAL A 317 -5.40 9.05 -19.90
CA VAL A 317 -6.02 9.50 -18.65
C VAL A 317 -7.50 9.19 -18.67
N GLY A 318 -8.02 8.66 -17.56
CA GLY A 318 -9.44 8.37 -17.38
C GLY A 318 -9.71 6.98 -16.83
N GLY A 319 -10.97 6.77 -16.49
CA GLY A 319 -11.51 5.48 -16.06
C GLY A 319 -10.92 4.94 -14.76
N ALA A 320 -11.20 3.67 -14.51
CA ALA A 320 -10.70 2.94 -13.36
C ALA A 320 -9.27 2.39 -13.58
N LEU A 321 -8.63 2.00 -12.47
CA LEU A 321 -7.38 1.24 -12.52
C LEU A 321 -7.63 -0.15 -13.10
N PRO A 322 -6.63 -0.74 -13.81
CA PRO A 322 -6.73 -2.11 -14.29
C PRO A 322 -6.85 -3.12 -13.16
N LEU A 323 -7.39 -4.30 -13.48
CA LEU A 323 -7.56 -5.43 -12.55
C LEU A 323 -6.26 -6.12 -12.17
N PHE A 324 -5.14 -5.71 -12.75
CA PHE A 324 -3.80 -6.26 -12.53
C PHE A 324 -2.82 -5.15 -12.16
N ASP A 325 -1.57 -5.50 -11.86
CA ASP A 325 -0.57 -4.53 -11.40
C ASP A 325 -0.41 -3.35 -12.38
N PRO A 326 -0.56 -2.09 -11.91
CA PRO A 326 -0.39 -0.91 -12.75
C PRO A 326 1.00 -0.75 -13.36
N ALA A 327 2.03 -1.45 -12.87
CA ALA A 327 3.34 -1.46 -13.50
C ALA A 327 3.33 -2.09 -14.90
N VAL A 328 2.37 -2.99 -15.19
CA VAL A 328 2.20 -3.57 -16.52
C VAL A 328 1.68 -2.53 -17.51
N LEU A 329 0.80 -1.63 -17.07
CA LEU A 329 0.21 -0.56 -17.89
C LEU A 329 0.48 0.81 -17.27
N SER A 330 1.76 1.13 -17.14
CA SER A 330 2.22 2.37 -16.49
C SER A 330 1.76 3.65 -17.21
N GLN A 331 1.35 3.54 -18.49
CA GLN A 331 0.77 4.62 -19.28
C GLN A 331 -0.64 5.03 -18.86
N ARG A 332 -1.32 4.19 -18.07
CA ARG A 332 -2.70 4.46 -17.63
C ARG A 332 -2.66 5.30 -16.37
N VAL A 333 -3.30 6.46 -16.42
CA VAL A 333 -3.56 7.30 -15.26
C VAL A 333 -5.05 7.31 -14.99
N ALA A 334 -5.45 6.57 -13.95
CA ALA A 334 -6.85 6.50 -13.57
C ALA A 334 -7.37 7.89 -13.16
N MET A 335 -8.53 8.22 -13.69
CA MET A 335 -9.32 9.40 -13.30
C MET A 335 -10.78 9.00 -13.41
N PRO A 336 -11.37 8.37 -12.37
CA PRO A 336 -12.69 7.73 -12.46
C PRO A 336 -13.85 8.68 -12.82
N ALA A 337 -13.65 9.99 -12.66
CA ALA A 337 -14.62 11.00 -13.08
C ALA A 337 -14.62 11.27 -14.59
N LEU A 338 -13.62 10.76 -15.31
CA LEU A 338 -13.48 10.87 -16.76
C LEU A 338 -13.60 9.49 -17.39
N ARG A 339 -14.12 9.44 -18.62
CA ARG A 339 -14.13 8.21 -19.39
C ARG A 339 -12.73 7.70 -19.62
N THR A 340 -12.58 6.40 -19.67
CA THR A 340 -11.36 5.73 -20.08
C THR A 340 -10.84 6.33 -21.40
N GLY A 341 -9.59 6.81 -21.40
CA GLY A 341 -8.97 7.39 -22.59
C GLY A 341 -9.40 8.84 -22.93
N ALA A 342 -10.09 9.54 -22.03
CA ALA A 342 -10.54 10.93 -22.23
C ALA A 342 -9.42 11.89 -22.65
N LEU A 343 -8.19 11.67 -22.19
CA LEU A 343 -7.00 12.34 -22.71
C LEU A 343 -5.98 11.30 -23.17
N ARG A 344 -5.30 11.55 -24.28
CA ARG A 344 -4.23 10.70 -24.79
C ARG A 344 -3.08 11.50 -25.41
N GLY A 345 -1.84 11.10 -25.13
CA GLY A 345 -0.65 11.76 -25.67
C GLY A 345 0.64 11.03 -25.33
N ASP A 346 1.76 11.54 -25.81
CA ASP A 346 3.10 11.01 -25.53
C ASP A 346 3.68 11.57 -24.21
N ALA A 347 3.16 12.68 -23.70
CA ALA A 347 3.42 13.17 -22.36
C ALA A 347 2.13 13.51 -21.61
N ILE A 348 2.18 13.43 -20.28
CA ILE A 348 1.08 13.84 -19.40
C ILE A 348 1.58 14.72 -18.27
N ARG A 349 0.76 15.69 -17.89
CA ARG A 349 0.93 16.52 -16.70
C ARG A 349 -0.39 16.59 -15.99
N THR A 350 -0.44 16.19 -14.71
CA THR A 350 -1.65 16.29 -13.91
C THR A 350 -1.35 16.89 -12.55
N VAL A 351 -2.31 17.62 -12.00
CA VAL A 351 -2.31 18.11 -10.63
C VAL A 351 -3.69 17.85 -10.03
N ARG A 352 -3.71 17.40 -8.78
CA ARG A 352 -4.92 17.18 -8.01
C ARG A 352 -4.76 17.78 -6.62
N ALA A 353 -5.77 18.51 -6.18
CA ALA A 353 -5.87 19.05 -4.84
C ALA A 353 -7.15 18.51 -4.16
N ASP A 354 -6.97 17.85 -3.03
CA ASP A 354 -8.02 17.22 -2.23
C ASP A 354 -8.16 17.96 -0.91
N LEU A 355 -9.38 18.42 -0.62
CA LEU A 355 -9.73 19.10 0.62
C LEU A 355 -10.55 18.17 1.51
N HIS A 356 -9.91 17.71 2.59
CA HIS A 356 -10.54 16.85 3.59
C HIS A 356 -11.19 17.69 4.68
N GLY A 357 -12.48 17.44 4.91
CA GLY A 357 -13.28 18.07 5.96
C GLY A 357 -13.61 17.13 7.12
N ARG A 358 -14.72 17.44 7.81
CA ARG A 358 -15.33 16.55 8.82
C ARG A 358 -16.33 15.56 8.22
N LEU A 359 -16.83 15.87 7.01
CA LEU A 359 -17.75 15.00 6.30
C LEU A 359 -16.97 13.84 5.67
N PRO A 360 -17.62 12.70 5.41
CA PRO A 360 -17.00 11.57 4.69
C PRO A 360 -16.74 11.88 3.20
N LEU A 361 -16.97 13.13 2.77
CA LEU A 361 -16.73 13.60 1.42
C LEU A 361 -15.47 14.47 1.38
N THR A 362 -14.66 14.24 0.36
CA THR A 362 -13.48 15.02 0.01
C THR A 362 -13.81 15.83 -1.23
N ALA A 363 -13.72 17.15 -1.14
CA ALA A 363 -13.83 17.98 -2.34
C ALA A 363 -12.50 17.96 -3.07
N PHE A 364 -12.53 17.77 -4.39
CA PHE A 364 -11.30 17.74 -5.18
C PHE A 364 -11.37 18.69 -6.37
N PHE A 365 -10.21 19.22 -6.72
CA PHE A 365 -9.92 19.87 -7.99
C PHE A 365 -8.85 19.06 -8.69
N TRP A 366 -9.09 18.70 -9.94
CA TRP A 366 -8.13 18.02 -10.79
C TRP A 366 -7.94 18.84 -12.06
N ALA A 367 -6.70 18.93 -12.52
CA ALA A 367 -6.38 19.45 -13.83
C ALA A 367 -5.34 18.58 -14.51
N GLY A 368 -5.48 18.37 -15.80
CA GLY A 368 -4.50 17.60 -16.57
C GLY A 368 -4.43 18.00 -18.03
N ASP A 369 -3.29 17.68 -18.62
CA ASP A 369 -2.93 17.96 -20.01
C ASP A 369 -2.16 16.76 -20.58
N VAL A 370 -2.35 16.53 -21.88
CA VAL A 370 -1.60 15.58 -22.71
C VAL A 370 -0.90 16.37 -23.80
N GLU A 371 0.43 16.33 -23.81
CA GLU A 371 1.20 17.11 -24.77
C GLU A 371 0.99 16.53 -26.18
N ARG A 372 0.52 17.39 -27.10
CA ARG A 372 0.75 17.22 -28.53
C ARG A 372 0.86 18.56 -29.28
N ASP A 373 0.27 19.65 -28.76
CA ASP A 373 0.38 21.01 -29.36
C ASP A 373 0.05 22.19 -28.39
N GLY A 374 0.18 21.99 -27.06
CA GLY A 374 0.09 23.08 -26.08
C GLY A 374 -1.29 23.73 -25.90
N ARG A 375 -2.40 22.99 -26.03
CA ARG A 375 -3.74 23.53 -25.80
C ARG A 375 -4.47 22.87 -24.61
N GLU A 376 -5.01 23.78 -23.80
CA GLU A 376 -6.01 23.68 -22.73
C GLU A 376 -5.95 22.49 -21.76
N TRP A 377 -5.58 22.80 -20.51
CA TRP A 377 -5.77 21.92 -19.36
C TRP A 377 -7.25 21.57 -19.19
N LEU A 378 -7.57 20.29 -19.24
CA LEU A 378 -8.87 19.78 -18.80
C LEU A 378 -8.96 19.93 -17.28
N ARG A 379 -10.08 20.48 -16.79
CA ARG A 379 -10.30 20.72 -15.36
C ARG A 379 -11.57 20.03 -14.91
N VAL A 380 -11.49 19.37 -13.76
CA VAL A 380 -12.61 18.64 -13.13
C VAL A 380 -12.70 19.07 -11.67
N VAL A 381 -13.89 19.40 -11.22
CA VAL A 381 -14.20 19.63 -9.81
C VAL A 381 -15.25 18.63 -9.39
N GLY A 382 -15.08 18.02 -8.23
CA GLY A 382 -16.01 17.02 -7.74
C GLY A 382 -15.94 16.79 -6.24
N LEU A 383 -16.78 15.87 -5.80
CA LEU A 383 -16.79 15.34 -4.43
C LEU A 383 -16.53 13.83 -4.54
N GLU A 384 -15.66 13.32 -3.67
CA GLU A 384 -15.30 11.90 -3.61
C GLU A 384 -15.50 11.38 -2.19
N ALA A 385 -16.11 10.21 -2.04
CA ALA A 385 -16.08 9.45 -0.80
C ALA A 385 -15.07 8.32 -0.98
N ASP A 386 -14.12 8.22 -0.06
CA ASP A 386 -13.16 7.10 0.01
C ASP A 386 -13.26 6.52 1.41
N GLU A 387 -13.62 5.23 1.49
CA GLU A 387 -13.66 4.51 2.76
C GLU A 387 -12.56 3.46 2.78
N SER A 388 -11.44 3.81 3.41
CA SER A 388 -10.37 2.87 3.69
C SER A 388 -10.49 2.32 5.12
N THR A 389 -10.65 1.01 5.24
CA THR A 389 -10.55 0.29 6.52
C THR A 389 -9.17 -0.32 6.63
N SER A 390 -8.48 -0.05 7.74
CA SER A 390 -7.18 -0.70 8.02
C SER A 390 -7.36 -2.20 8.18
N GLU A 391 -6.29 -2.98 8.03
CA GLU A 391 -6.32 -4.39 8.41
C GLU A 391 -6.84 -4.52 9.85
N ILE A 392 -7.77 -5.44 10.08
CA ILE A 392 -8.26 -5.80 11.40
C ILE A 392 -7.73 -7.21 11.70
N PRO A 393 -6.52 -7.35 12.27
CA PRO A 393 -5.83 -8.65 12.31
C PRO A 393 -6.59 -9.71 13.10
N PHE A 394 -7.32 -9.31 14.15
CA PHE A 394 -8.11 -10.24 14.97
C PHE A 394 -9.36 -10.77 14.23
N LEU A 395 -9.98 -9.94 13.38
CA LEU A 395 -11.06 -10.37 12.46
C LEU A 395 -10.52 -10.95 11.16
N ARG A 396 -9.21 -10.84 10.93
CA ARG A 396 -8.52 -11.29 9.73
C ARG A 396 -9.07 -10.63 8.47
N LEU A 397 -9.56 -9.40 8.62
CA LEU A 397 -10.01 -8.58 7.50
C LEU A 397 -8.80 -7.85 6.94
N PRO A 398 -8.49 -8.00 5.63
CA PRO A 398 -7.42 -7.23 5.01
C PRO A 398 -7.78 -5.73 5.04
N ALA A 399 -6.81 -4.87 4.72
CA ALA A 399 -7.14 -3.50 4.42
C ALA A 399 -8.10 -3.47 3.21
N ILE A 400 -9.24 -2.81 3.36
CA ILE A 400 -10.24 -2.62 2.32
C ILE A 400 -10.24 -1.13 1.97
N ARG A 401 -10.35 -0.80 0.69
CA ARG A 401 -10.60 0.56 0.20
C ARG A 401 -11.83 0.49 -0.69
N LEU A 402 -12.89 1.22 -0.34
CA LEU A 402 -14.15 1.34 -1.07
C LEU A 402 -14.20 2.69 -1.77
#